data_AF-A0A5C5Q7F3-F1
#
_entry.id   AF-A0A5C5Q7F3-F1
#
_cell.length_a   1.000
_cell.length_b   1.000
_cell.length_c   1.000
_cell.angle_alpha   90.00
_cell.angle_beta   90.00
_cell.angle_gamma   90.00
#
_symmetry.space_group_name_H-M   'P 1'
#
loop_
_entity.id
_entity.type
_entity.pdbx_description
1 polymer ?
#
loop_
_entity_poly.entity_id
_entity_poly.type
_entity_poly.pdbx_seq_one_letter_code
_entity_poly.pdbx_strand_id
1 'polypeptide(L)'
;MLNINEDDLKTAIVAKVSDELLRDGDDLSGMVAAELKKRIDKIFNERVTAQIEAAINETINGSFEREYRRVNTWGEPEGPATTIRKELEKTVNAYWSAKVEPRTGKVATSDYNTVTRAEYIMTQVCAEDFTKEMTQSVRNVSGALKDGLRIQLAKQMDTMLDGLFHIKSLQDQGKVEKPY
;
A
#
# COMPACT_ATOMS: atom_id res chain seq x y z
N MET A 1 13.12 -16.21 34.03
CA MET A 1 11.70 -16.41 33.65
C MET A 1 10.86 -15.60 34.64
N LEU A 2 10.27 -14.48 34.20
CA LEU A 2 9.35 -13.69 35.02
C LEU A 2 7.99 -14.39 35.00
N ASN A 3 7.76 -15.22 36.00
CA ASN A 3 6.45 -15.79 36.27
C ASN A 3 5.60 -14.65 36.84
N ILE A 4 4.91 -13.89 35.97
CA ILE A 4 3.92 -12.91 36.42
C ILE A 4 2.78 -13.72 37.01
N ASN A 5 2.84 -13.90 38.33
CA ASN A 5 1.85 -14.62 39.08
C ASN A 5 0.55 -13.79 39.04
N GLU A 6 -0.51 -14.38 38.52
CA GLU A 6 -1.83 -13.76 38.40
C GLU A 6 -2.32 -13.20 39.74
N ASP A 7 -1.94 -13.85 40.84
CA ASP A 7 -2.27 -13.43 42.20
C ASP A 7 -1.51 -12.18 42.64
N ASP A 8 -0.26 -12.01 42.23
CA ASP A 8 0.52 -10.80 42.52
C ASP A 8 -0.01 -9.60 41.72
N LEU A 9 -0.49 -9.85 40.49
CA LEU A 9 -1.10 -8.83 39.65
C LEU A 9 -2.46 -8.39 40.20
N LYS A 10 -3.28 -9.34 40.67
CA LYS A 10 -4.54 -9.05 41.39
C LYS A 10 -4.27 -8.26 42.66
N THR A 11 -3.25 -8.64 43.42
CA THR A 11 -2.89 -7.95 44.68
C THR A 11 -2.42 -6.53 44.43
N ALA A 12 -1.60 -6.30 43.40
CA ALA A 12 -1.15 -4.97 43.01
C ALA A 12 -2.29 -4.07 42.52
N ILE A 13 -3.26 -4.63 41.78
CA ILE A 13 -4.46 -3.91 41.34
C ILE A 13 -5.32 -3.53 42.54
N VAL A 14 -5.57 -4.46 43.47
CA VAL A 14 -6.36 -4.21 44.68
C VAL A 14 -5.69 -3.17 45.59
N ALA A 15 -4.37 -3.23 45.76
CA ALA A 15 -3.62 -2.25 46.53
C ALA A 15 -3.71 -0.85 45.92
N LYS A 16 -3.52 -0.74 44.60
CA LYS A 16 -3.63 0.53 43.88
C LYS A 16 -5.05 1.12 43.94
N VAL A 17 -6.06 0.27 43.78
CA VAL A 17 -7.48 0.64 43.92
C VAL A 17 -7.79 1.10 45.34
N SER A 18 -7.19 0.49 46.37
CA SER A 18 -7.42 0.85 47.77
C SER A 18 -6.75 2.17 48.16
N ASP A 19 -5.58 2.47 47.62
CA ASP A 19 -4.90 3.76 47.79
C ASP A 19 -5.62 4.90 47.06
N GLU A 20 -6.23 4.60 45.90
CA GLU A 20 -7.11 5.54 45.18
C GLU A 20 -8.47 5.70 45.88
N LEU A 21 -8.97 4.66 46.57
CA LEU A 21 -10.24 4.65 47.33
C LEU A 21 -10.24 5.64 48.51
N LEU A 22 -9.08 5.85 49.14
CA LEU A 22 -8.96 6.71 50.32
C LEU A 22 -8.86 8.20 49.97
N ARG A 23 -8.77 8.56 48.68
CA ARG A 23 -8.34 9.90 48.26
C ARG A 23 -9.41 10.82 47.69
N ASP A 24 -10.51 10.33 47.13
CA ASP A 24 -11.58 11.22 46.63
C ASP A 24 -12.96 10.54 46.54
N GLY A 25 -13.98 11.25 47.02
CA GLY A 25 -15.36 10.78 47.16
C GLY A 25 -16.26 11.08 45.97
N ASP A 26 -15.85 10.78 44.74
CA ASP A 26 -16.73 10.98 43.57
C ASP A 26 -16.61 9.83 42.55
N ASP A 27 -17.74 9.53 41.90
CA ASP A 27 -18.16 8.42 41.01
C ASP A 27 -17.09 7.55 40.28
N LEU A 28 -16.13 7.02 41.03
CA LEU A 28 -15.03 6.21 40.53
C LEU A 28 -15.50 4.81 40.10
N SER A 29 -16.57 4.30 40.72
CA SER A 29 -17.21 3.05 40.34
C SER A 29 -17.79 3.12 38.93
N GLY A 30 -18.45 4.24 38.57
CA GLY A 30 -18.94 4.50 37.23
C GLY A 30 -17.81 4.60 36.20
N MET A 31 -16.73 5.32 36.54
CA MET A 31 -15.56 5.46 35.65
C MET A 31 -14.82 4.14 35.42
N VAL A 32 -14.58 3.37 36.48
CA VAL A 32 -13.94 2.05 36.38
C VAL A 32 -14.82 1.10 35.58
N ALA A 33 -16.13 1.07 35.83
CA ALA A 33 -17.07 0.23 35.08
C ALA A 33 -17.11 0.60 33.59
N ALA A 34 -17.08 1.89 33.25
CA ALA A 34 -17.07 2.37 31.87
C ALA A 34 -15.77 1.97 31.13
N GLU A 35 -14.62 2.13 31.79
CA GLU A 35 -13.32 1.77 31.21
C GLU A 35 -13.16 0.25 31.07
N LEU A 36 -13.66 -0.52 32.04
CA LEU A 36 -13.68 -1.98 31.99
C LEU A 36 -14.60 -2.48 30.87
N LYS A 37 -15.79 -1.91 30.74
CA LYS A 37 -16.73 -2.19 29.65
C LYS A 37 -16.11 -1.87 28.29
N LYS A 38 -15.46 -0.72 28.14
CA LYS A 38 -14.78 -0.34 26.89
C LYS A 38 -13.68 -1.33 26.49
N ARG A 39 -12.89 -1.81 27.45
CA ARG A 39 -11.84 -2.83 27.21
C ARG A 39 -12.44 -4.19 26.88
N ILE A 40 -13.49 -4.60 27.58
CA ILE A 40 -14.22 -5.84 27.29
C ILE A 40 -14.85 -5.77 25.90
N ASP A 41 -15.55 -4.70 25.57
CA ASP A 41 -16.18 -4.50 24.25
C ASP A 41 -15.12 -4.49 23.14
N LYS A 42 -13.95 -3.87 23.37
CA LYS A 42 -12.83 -3.91 22.42
C LYS A 42 -12.30 -5.32 22.21
N ILE A 43 -11.97 -6.04 23.28
CA ILE A 43 -11.46 -7.43 23.20
C ILE A 43 -12.52 -8.35 22.57
N PHE A 44 -13.78 -8.16 22.93
CA PHE A 44 -14.90 -8.92 22.39
C PHE A 44 -15.07 -8.63 20.89
N ASN A 45 -15.08 -7.37 20.48
CA ASN A 45 -15.18 -6.99 19.07
C ASN A 45 -14.01 -7.52 18.25
N GLU A 46 -12.77 -7.41 18.75
CA GLU A 46 -11.58 -7.96 18.08
C GLU A 46 -11.68 -9.49 17.96
N ARG A 47 -12.07 -10.19 19.03
CA ARG A 47 -12.23 -11.64 19.02
C ARG A 47 -13.38 -12.12 18.13
N VAL A 48 -14.51 -11.43 18.17
CA VAL A 48 -15.69 -11.73 17.33
C VAL A 48 -15.38 -11.47 15.86
N THR A 49 -14.74 -10.34 15.54
CA THR A 49 -14.32 -10.03 14.17
C THR A 49 -13.36 -11.10 13.64
N ALA A 50 -12.34 -11.47 14.43
CA ALA A 50 -11.42 -12.53 14.04
C ALA A 50 -12.12 -13.89 13.86
N GLN A 51 -13.09 -14.23 14.72
CA GLN A 51 -13.87 -15.47 14.57
C GLN A 51 -14.79 -15.46 13.35
N ILE A 52 -15.44 -14.33 13.06
CA ILE A 52 -16.26 -14.16 11.86
C ILE A 52 -15.38 -14.25 10.61
N GLU A 53 -14.24 -13.57 10.58
CA GLU A 53 -13.27 -13.65 9.48
C GLU A 53 -12.77 -15.08 9.28
N ALA A 54 -12.44 -15.79 10.36
CA ALA A 54 -12.01 -17.18 10.29
C ALA A 54 -13.12 -18.08 9.71
N ALA A 55 -14.35 -17.95 10.19
CA ALA A 55 -15.49 -18.73 9.71
C ALA A 55 -15.83 -18.43 8.25
N ILE A 56 -15.75 -17.15 7.84
CA ILE A 56 -15.92 -16.74 6.44
C ILE A 56 -14.81 -17.35 5.58
N ASN A 57 -13.55 -17.21 5.98
CA ASN A 57 -12.42 -17.76 5.24
C ASN A 57 -12.49 -19.28 5.12
N GLU A 58 -12.87 -19.98 6.19
CA GLU A 58 -13.08 -21.42 6.18
C GLU A 58 -14.22 -21.82 5.23
N THR A 59 -15.35 -21.11 5.28
CA THR A 59 -16.49 -21.36 4.39
C THR A 59 -16.13 -21.12 2.93
N ILE A 60 -15.42 -20.03 2.65
CA ILE A 60 -14.96 -19.67 1.31
C ILE A 60 -13.96 -20.72 0.81
N ASN A 61 -12.94 -21.06 1.59
CA ASN A 61 -11.95 -22.06 1.24
C ASN A 61 -12.60 -23.43 1.02
N GLY A 62 -13.49 -23.85 1.91
CA GLY A 62 -14.25 -25.09 1.78
C GLY A 62 -15.12 -25.10 0.53
N SER A 63 -15.73 -23.96 0.16
CA SER A 63 -16.51 -23.85 -1.08
C SER A 63 -15.63 -23.96 -2.34
N PHE A 64 -14.42 -23.39 -2.31
CA PHE A 64 -13.47 -23.47 -3.43
C PHE A 64 -12.79 -24.83 -3.57
N GLU A 65 -12.63 -25.56 -2.46
CA GLU A 65 -12.01 -26.87 -2.39
C GLU A 65 -12.99 -28.03 -2.53
N ARG A 66 -14.30 -27.77 -2.39
CA ARG A 66 -15.33 -28.79 -2.59
C ARG A 66 -15.22 -29.39 -3.99
N GLU A 67 -15.06 -30.70 -4.03
CA GLU A 67 -15.07 -31.44 -5.29
C GLU A 67 -16.47 -31.40 -5.92
N TYR A 68 -16.51 -31.05 -7.20
CA TYR A 68 -17.69 -31.14 -8.03
C TYR A 68 -17.33 -31.72 -9.40
N ARG A 69 -18.36 -32.11 -10.15
CA ARG A 69 -18.25 -32.46 -11.56
C ARG A 69 -19.09 -31.47 -12.35
N ARG A 70 -18.58 -31.03 -13.50
CA ARG A 70 -19.37 -30.21 -14.40
C ARG A 70 -20.57 -31.04 -14.84
N VAL A 71 -21.71 -30.38 -14.99
CA VAL A 71 -22.91 -31.02 -15.54
C VAL A 71 -23.12 -30.50 -16.96
N ASN A 72 -23.45 -31.39 -17.88
CA ASN A 72 -23.81 -31.01 -19.24
C ASN A 72 -25.21 -30.36 -19.25
N THR A 73 -25.66 -29.90 -20.43
CA THR A 73 -26.99 -29.27 -20.60
C THR A 73 -28.17 -30.15 -20.18
N TRP A 74 -27.95 -31.46 -20.04
CA TRP A 74 -28.94 -32.46 -19.65
C TRP A 74 -28.83 -32.90 -18.18
N GLY A 75 -27.91 -32.30 -17.41
CA GLY A 75 -27.73 -32.57 -15.99
C GLY A 75 -26.87 -33.79 -15.66
N GLU A 76 -26.24 -34.42 -16.66
CA GLU A 76 -25.35 -35.56 -16.45
C GLU A 76 -23.93 -35.09 -16.12
N PRO A 77 -23.21 -35.78 -15.21
CA PRO A 77 -21.86 -35.41 -14.84
C PRO A 77 -20.89 -35.65 -16.01
N GLU A 78 -20.18 -34.60 -16.42
CA GLU A 78 -19.22 -34.58 -17.52
C GLU A 78 -17.79 -34.37 -16.98
N GLY A 79 -16.88 -35.27 -17.36
CA GLY A 79 -15.46 -35.18 -17.04
C GLY A 79 -15.06 -35.67 -15.62
N PRO A 80 -13.77 -35.52 -15.27
CA PRO A 80 -13.25 -35.92 -13.96
C PRO A 80 -13.68 -34.95 -12.85
N ALA A 81 -13.67 -35.43 -11.59
CA ALA A 81 -13.91 -34.56 -10.44
C ALA A 81 -12.83 -33.47 -10.32
N THR A 82 -13.26 -32.24 -10.07
CA THR A 82 -12.40 -31.05 -9.96
C THR A 82 -12.90 -30.15 -8.83
N THR A 83 -12.14 -29.12 -8.49
CA THR A 83 -12.52 -28.10 -7.51
C THR A 83 -12.60 -26.75 -8.19
N ILE A 84 -13.34 -25.80 -7.60
CA ILE A 84 -13.52 -24.47 -8.22
C ILE A 84 -12.16 -23.78 -8.31
N ARG A 85 -11.31 -23.95 -7.28
CA ARG A 85 -9.93 -23.45 -7.30
C ARG A 85 -9.14 -24.00 -8.49
N LYS A 86 -9.15 -25.32 -8.72
CA LYS A 86 -8.42 -25.93 -9.84
C LYS A 86 -8.94 -25.48 -11.21
N GLU A 87 -10.25 -25.30 -11.36
CA GLU A 87 -10.81 -24.76 -12.62
C GLU A 87 -10.41 -23.30 -12.84
N LEU A 88 -10.44 -22.47 -11.80
CA LEU A 88 -9.99 -21.09 -11.87
C LEU A 88 -8.50 -21.01 -12.18
N GLU A 89 -7.65 -21.78 -11.51
CA GLU A 89 -6.21 -21.88 -11.80
C GLU A 89 -5.97 -22.28 -13.25
N LYS A 90 -6.69 -23.29 -13.76
CA LYS A 90 -6.59 -23.71 -15.16
C LYS A 90 -6.96 -22.57 -16.11
N THR A 91 -8.04 -21.85 -15.82
CA THR A 91 -8.54 -20.75 -16.65
C THR A 91 -7.57 -19.56 -16.64
N VAL A 92 -7.07 -19.20 -15.47
CA VAL A 92 -6.09 -18.12 -15.27
C VAL A 92 -4.78 -18.47 -15.96
N ASN A 93 -4.26 -19.68 -15.76
CA ASN A 93 -3.04 -20.15 -16.43
C ASN A 93 -3.21 -20.16 -17.95
N ALA A 94 -4.36 -20.61 -18.46
CA ALA A 94 -4.65 -20.57 -19.89
C ALA A 94 -4.69 -19.12 -20.43
N TYR A 95 -5.27 -18.19 -19.67
CA TYR A 95 -5.29 -16.77 -20.05
C TYR A 95 -3.89 -16.15 -20.13
N TRP A 96 -3.04 -16.39 -19.12
CA TRP A 96 -1.68 -15.84 -19.08
C TRP A 96 -0.74 -16.49 -20.10
N SER A 97 -0.93 -17.80 -20.34
CA SER A 97 -0.13 -18.57 -21.30
C SER A 97 -0.60 -18.40 -22.75
N ALA A 98 -1.76 -17.76 -22.97
CA ALA A 98 -2.29 -17.53 -24.30
C ALA A 98 -1.29 -16.77 -25.16
N LYS A 99 -1.09 -17.25 -26.39
CA LYS A 99 -0.24 -16.59 -27.37
C LYS A 99 -0.95 -15.36 -27.92
N VAL A 100 -0.26 -14.23 -27.85
CA VAL A 100 -0.73 -12.93 -28.32
C VAL A 100 0.26 -12.31 -29.30
N GLU A 101 -0.26 -11.44 -30.14
CA GLU A 101 0.57 -10.61 -31.02
C GLU A 101 1.32 -9.57 -30.18
N PRO A 102 2.67 -9.47 -30.28
CA PRO A 102 3.49 -8.59 -29.45
C PRO A 102 3.15 -7.10 -29.56
N ARG A 103 2.53 -6.68 -30.68
CA ARG A 103 2.21 -5.28 -30.96
C ARG A 103 0.80 -4.88 -30.51
N THR A 104 -0.15 -5.81 -30.53
CA THR A 104 -1.57 -5.50 -30.33
C THR A 104 -2.15 -6.12 -29.06
N GLY A 105 -1.49 -7.14 -28.48
CA GLY A 105 -1.99 -7.89 -27.32
C GLY A 105 -3.20 -8.77 -27.61
N LYS A 106 -3.68 -8.80 -28.87
CA LYS A 106 -4.79 -9.66 -29.31
C LYS A 106 -4.33 -11.11 -29.41
N VAL A 107 -5.26 -12.04 -29.19
CA VAL A 107 -4.99 -13.47 -29.35
C VAL A 107 -4.49 -13.72 -30.77
N ALA A 108 -3.33 -14.34 -30.88
CA ALA A 108 -2.71 -14.58 -32.17
C ALA A 108 -3.45 -15.69 -32.93
N THR A 109 -3.68 -15.48 -34.22
CA THR A 109 -4.24 -16.51 -35.12
C THR A 109 -3.16 -17.35 -35.80
N SER A 110 -1.89 -17.00 -35.61
CA SER A 110 -0.72 -17.68 -36.15
C SER A 110 0.37 -17.73 -35.09
N ASP A 111 1.14 -18.82 -35.03
CA ASP A 111 2.24 -18.97 -34.06
C ASP A 111 3.49 -18.14 -34.40
N TYR A 112 3.55 -17.59 -35.61
CA TYR A 112 4.69 -16.80 -36.06
C TYR A 112 4.75 -15.44 -35.36
N ASN A 113 5.87 -15.15 -34.70
CA ASN A 113 6.12 -13.92 -33.95
C ASN A 113 5.07 -13.65 -32.85
N THR A 114 4.84 -14.64 -31.98
CA THR A 114 3.93 -14.53 -30.83
C THR A 114 4.69 -14.54 -29.51
N VAL A 115 4.14 -13.83 -28.52
CA VAL A 115 4.60 -13.87 -27.13
C VAL A 115 3.46 -14.37 -26.25
N THR A 116 3.77 -14.83 -25.05
CA THR A 116 2.72 -15.10 -24.07
C THR A 116 2.09 -13.78 -23.62
N ARG A 117 0.81 -13.83 -23.22
CA ARG A 117 0.13 -12.66 -22.68
C ARG A 117 0.84 -12.10 -21.43
N ALA A 118 1.40 -12.98 -20.60
CA ALA A 118 2.22 -12.58 -19.46
C ALA A 118 3.44 -11.73 -19.89
N GLU A 119 4.21 -12.19 -20.87
CA GLU A 119 5.37 -11.44 -21.39
C GLU A 119 4.97 -10.11 -22.02
N TYR A 120 3.87 -10.08 -22.79
CA TYR A 120 3.34 -8.85 -23.36
C TYR A 120 2.98 -7.82 -22.28
N ILE A 121 2.16 -8.21 -21.29
CA ILE A 121 1.71 -7.32 -20.22
C ILE A 121 2.91 -6.83 -19.40
N MET A 122 3.85 -7.71 -19.05
CA MET A 122 5.05 -7.33 -18.33
C MET A 122 5.89 -6.31 -19.11
N THR A 123 6.03 -6.50 -20.42
CA THR A 123 6.74 -5.55 -21.29
C THR A 123 6.03 -4.18 -21.31
N GLN A 124 4.70 -4.15 -21.38
CA GLN A 124 3.93 -2.90 -21.33
C GLN A 124 4.11 -2.18 -19.99
N VAL A 125 3.96 -2.89 -18.87
CA VAL A 125 4.12 -2.31 -17.52
C VAL A 125 5.54 -1.75 -17.34
N CYS A 126 6.56 -2.53 -17.69
CA CYS A 126 7.95 -2.06 -17.60
C CYS A 126 8.21 -0.87 -18.53
N ALA A 127 7.66 -0.86 -19.74
CA ALA A 127 7.81 0.25 -20.67
C ALA A 127 7.12 1.53 -20.17
N GLU A 128 5.93 1.42 -19.59
CA GLU A 128 5.21 2.54 -19.00
C GLU A 128 5.95 3.14 -17.80
N ASP A 129 6.42 2.29 -16.88
CA ASP A 129 7.13 2.76 -15.69
C ASP A 129 8.49 3.37 -16.05
N PHE A 130 9.24 2.74 -16.97
CA PHE A 130 10.46 3.33 -17.52
C PHE A 130 10.20 4.70 -18.18
N THR A 131 9.11 4.82 -18.95
CA THR A 131 8.74 6.10 -19.60
C THR A 131 8.41 7.18 -18.57
N LYS A 132 7.69 6.83 -17.50
CA LYS A 132 7.37 7.77 -16.40
C LYS A 132 8.64 8.23 -15.70
N GLU A 133 9.52 7.30 -15.33
CA GLU A 133 10.79 7.63 -14.66
C GLU A 133 11.71 8.45 -15.56
N MET A 134 11.83 8.10 -16.83
CA MET A 134 12.64 8.86 -17.79
C MET A 134 12.10 10.28 -17.97
N THR A 135 10.78 10.44 -18.10
CA THR A 135 10.15 11.76 -18.20
C THR A 135 10.42 12.60 -16.96
N GLN A 136 10.33 12.01 -15.77
CA GLN A 136 10.63 12.71 -14.53
C GLN A 136 12.10 13.10 -14.44
N SER A 137 13.02 12.20 -14.82
CA SER A 137 14.46 12.47 -14.86
C SER A 137 14.80 13.61 -15.81
N VAL A 138 14.24 13.61 -17.03
CA VAL A 138 14.43 14.69 -18.01
C VAL A 138 13.90 16.03 -17.48
N ARG A 139 12.73 16.03 -16.82
CA ARG A 139 12.19 17.25 -16.19
C ARG A 139 13.09 17.77 -15.07
N ASN A 140 13.62 16.88 -14.23
CA ASN A 140 14.52 17.25 -13.13
C ASN A 140 15.82 17.83 -13.67
N VAL A 141 16.46 17.17 -14.65
CA VAL A 141 17.69 17.67 -15.30
C VAL A 141 17.44 18.99 -16.01
N SER A 142 16.31 19.13 -16.71
CA SER A 142 15.94 20.38 -17.39
C SER A 142 15.66 21.51 -16.40
N GLY A 143 15.04 21.21 -15.26
CA GLY A 143 14.85 22.15 -14.15
C GLY A 143 16.19 22.63 -13.60
N ALA A 144 17.07 21.70 -13.25
CA ALA A 144 18.41 22.01 -12.75
C ALA A 144 19.24 22.82 -13.75
N LEU A 145 19.17 22.48 -15.04
CA LEU A 145 19.84 23.24 -16.11
C LEU A 145 19.28 24.66 -16.21
N LYS A 146 17.95 24.81 -16.20
CA LYS A 146 17.29 26.11 -16.27
C LYS A 146 17.65 27.00 -15.09
N ASP A 147 17.66 26.44 -13.88
CA ASP A 147 18.02 27.18 -12.67
C ASP A 147 19.52 27.53 -12.66
N GLY A 148 20.38 26.61 -13.09
CA GLY A 148 21.81 26.88 -13.30
C GLY A 148 22.06 28.02 -14.29
N LEU A 149 21.35 28.05 -15.42
CA LEU A 149 21.45 29.13 -16.40
C LEU A 149 20.94 30.47 -15.84
N ARG A 150 19.85 30.47 -15.07
CA ARG A 150 19.36 31.69 -14.40
C ARG A 150 20.41 32.26 -13.44
N ILE A 151 21.02 31.39 -12.63
CA ILE A 151 22.07 31.80 -11.69
C ILE A 151 23.27 32.37 -12.45
N GLN A 152 23.71 31.73 -13.54
CA GLN A 152 24.85 32.23 -14.33
C GLN A 152 24.55 33.57 -15.00
N LEU A 153 23.37 33.72 -15.62
CA LEU A 153 22.95 34.97 -16.24
C LEU A 153 22.86 36.09 -15.21
N ALA A 154 22.31 35.82 -14.03
CA ALA A 154 22.22 36.80 -12.97
C ALA A 154 23.60 37.22 -12.46
N LYS A 155 24.52 36.27 -12.24
CA LYS A 155 25.92 36.57 -11.88
C LYS A 155 26.63 37.42 -12.94
N GLN A 156 26.43 37.12 -14.22
CA GLN A 156 27.05 37.88 -15.30
C GLN A 156 26.46 39.29 -15.41
N MET A 157 25.15 39.42 -15.22
CA MET A 157 24.46 40.71 -15.19
C MET A 157 24.93 41.55 -13.99
N ASP A 158 25.03 40.98 -12.79
CA ASP A 158 25.61 41.63 -11.61
C ASP A 158 27.02 42.14 -11.90
N THR A 159 27.87 41.29 -12.50
CA THR A 159 29.26 41.67 -12.84
C THR A 159 29.29 42.86 -13.82
N MET A 160 28.40 42.89 -14.81
CA MET A 160 28.30 44.02 -15.73
C MET A 160 27.78 45.29 -15.04
N LEU A 161 26.78 45.16 -14.16
CA LEU A 161 26.19 46.28 -13.43
C LEU A 161 27.19 46.87 -12.42
N ASP A 162 27.94 46.04 -11.69
CA ASP A 162 29.01 46.47 -10.79
C ASP A 162 30.14 47.20 -11.54
N GLY A 163 30.49 46.71 -12.74
CA GLY A 163 31.49 47.35 -13.59
C GLY A 163 31.06 48.72 -14.14
N LEU A 164 29.78 48.87 -14.49
CA LEU A 164 29.21 50.11 -15.05
C LEU A 164 28.82 51.12 -13.97
N PHE A 165 28.31 50.66 -12.84
CA PHE A 165 27.88 51.49 -11.72
C PHE A 165 28.75 51.19 -10.49
N HIS A 166 29.70 52.08 -10.18
CA HIS A 166 30.56 51.96 -8.98
C HIS A 166 29.81 52.22 -7.66
N ILE A 167 28.47 52.07 -7.64
CA ILE A 167 27.59 52.32 -6.50
C ILE A 167 26.95 50.99 -6.10
N LYS A 168 27.27 50.50 -4.89
CA LYS A 168 26.74 49.24 -4.37
C LYS A 168 25.23 49.31 -4.22
N SER A 169 24.50 48.46 -4.95
CA SER A 169 23.04 48.36 -4.83
C SER A 169 22.63 47.82 -3.45
N LEU A 170 21.36 47.97 -3.07
CA LEU A 170 20.84 47.42 -1.81
C LEU A 170 20.93 45.89 -1.73
N GLN A 171 20.91 45.20 -2.87
CA GLN A 171 21.12 43.75 -2.96
C GLN A 171 22.59 43.38 -2.72
N ASP A 172 23.54 44.16 -3.20
CA ASP A 172 24.98 43.91 -2.99
C ASP A 172 25.44 44.28 -1.57
N GLN A 173 24.65 45.11 -0.88
CA GLN A 173 24.82 45.40 0.54
C GLN A 173 24.22 44.31 1.45
N GLY A 174 23.59 43.27 0.90
CA GLY A 174 22.93 42.20 1.67
C GLY A 174 21.69 42.65 2.44
N LYS A 175 21.15 43.85 2.13
CA LYS A 175 19.93 44.38 2.77
C LYS A 175 18.65 43.84 2.13
N VAL A 176 18.78 43.20 0.96
CA VAL A 176 17.71 42.53 0.23
C VAL A 176 18.26 41.21 -0.30
N GLU A 177 17.49 40.14 -0.17
CA GLU A 177 17.88 38.81 -0.63
C GLU A 177 17.91 38.74 -2.16
N LYS A 178 18.95 38.13 -2.73
CA LYS A 178 19.01 37.92 -4.19
C LYS A 178 18.01 36.81 -4.54
N PRO A 179 17.24 36.94 -5.64
CA PRO A 179 16.16 36.02 -5.98
C PRO A 179 16.64 34.64 -6.47
N TYR A 180 17.90 34.29 -6.23
CA TYR A 180 18.56 33.04 -6.65
C TYR A 180 19.67 32.64 -5.67
#